data_AF-U2IYT0-F1
#
_entry.id   AF-U2IYT0-F1
#
_cell.length_a   1.000
_cell.length_b   1.000
_cell.length_c   1.000
_cell.angle_alpha   90.00
_cell.angle_beta   90.00
_cell.angle_gamma   90.00
#
_symmetry.space_group_name_H-M   'P 1'
#
loop_
_entity.id
_entity.type
_entity.pdbx_description
1 polymer ?
#
loop_
_entity_poly.entity_id
_entity_poly.type
_entity_poly.pdbx_seq_one_letter_code
_entity_poly.pdbx_strand_id
1 'polypeptide(L)'
;MQRQTTSVQDIKEALTNLLLIKKYNDIRVSDITREAGVSRGTFYQHFLDKDDLANEIGLETTTKFQEILSGGNLDNYKKVMEALIEIKKDYKHFKAIYLAQHLIFQRLCKNL
;
A
#
# COMPACT_ATOMS: atom_id res chain seq x y z
N MET A 1 27.72 -3.82 3.61
CA MET A 1 26.68 -3.51 2.61
C MET A 1 25.33 -3.87 3.22
N GLN A 2 24.75 -2.95 4.01
CA GLN A 2 23.45 -3.11 4.67
C GLN A 2 22.33 -2.72 3.69
N ARG A 3 21.25 -3.48 3.70
CA ARG A 3 20.14 -3.45 2.73
C ARG A 3 19.49 -2.06 2.64
N GLN A 4 19.16 -1.65 1.41
CA GLN A 4 18.40 -0.45 1.03
C GLN A 4 16.93 -0.45 1.52
N THR A 5 16.59 -1.28 2.52
CA THR A 5 15.21 -1.54 2.95
C THR A 5 14.59 -0.37 3.69
N THR A 6 15.38 0.45 4.37
CA THR A 6 14.86 1.58 5.16
C THR A 6 14.29 2.66 4.23
N SER A 7 15.03 3.10 3.20
CA SER A 7 14.57 4.15 2.30
C SER A 7 13.32 3.80 1.48
N VAL A 8 13.19 2.54 1.03
CA VAL A 8 12.00 2.09 0.30
C VAL A 8 10.76 2.06 1.20
N GLN A 9 10.91 1.53 2.42
CA GLN A 9 9.82 1.46 3.38
C GLN A 9 9.37 2.86 3.82
N ASP A 10 10.31 3.77 4.09
CA ASP A 10 10.02 5.17 4.44
C ASP A 10 9.23 5.88 3.33
N ILE A 11 9.58 5.64 2.06
CA ILE A 11 8.86 6.19 0.90
C ILE A 11 7.42 5.65 0.82
N LYS A 12 7.22 4.34 1.06
CA LYS A 12 5.87 3.72 1.08
C LYS A 12 5.01 4.26 2.22
N GLU A 13 5.59 4.41 3.41
CA GLU A 13 4.91 4.98 4.57
C GLU A 13 4.56 6.44 4.36
N ALA A 14 5.45 7.22 3.76
CA ALA A 14 5.20 8.61 3.41
C ALA A 14 3.99 8.78 2.47
N LEU A 15 3.91 8.02 1.38
CA LEU A 15 2.74 8.07 0.50
C LEU A 15 1.46 7.65 1.25
N THR A 16 1.54 6.57 2.04
CA THR A 16 0.40 6.07 2.83
C THR A 16 -0.12 7.11 3.82
N ASN A 17 0.77 7.82 4.52
CA ASN A 17 0.41 8.89 5.45
C ASN A 17 -0.19 10.11 4.73
N LEU A 18 0.40 10.52 3.62
CA LEU A 18 -0.11 11.64 2.82
C LEU A 18 -1.53 11.37 2.30
N LEU A 19 -1.84 10.12 1.94
CA LEU A 19 -3.18 9.71 1.50
C LEU A 19 -4.26 9.80 2.57
N LEU A 20 -3.89 9.94 3.85
CA LEU A 20 -4.84 10.16 4.93
C LEU A 20 -5.34 11.60 5.00
N ILE A 21 -4.55 12.54 4.50
CA ILE A 21 -4.76 13.98 4.67
C ILE A 21 -4.88 14.75 3.34
N LYS A 22 -4.54 14.13 2.21
CA LYS A 22 -4.59 14.74 0.87
C LYS A 22 -5.22 13.78 -0.14
N LYS A 23 -5.85 14.34 -1.18
CA LYS A 23 -6.31 13.55 -2.33
C LYS A 23 -5.10 13.07 -3.13
N TYR A 24 -5.18 11.85 -3.67
CA TYR A 24 -4.10 11.24 -4.45
C TYR A 24 -3.55 12.14 -5.57
N ASN A 25 -4.44 12.78 -6.33
CA ASN A 25 -4.05 13.67 -7.44
C ASN A 25 -3.26 14.89 -6.98
N ASP A 26 -3.47 15.35 -5.74
CA ASP A 26 -2.80 16.53 -5.17
C ASP A 26 -1.44 16.20 -4.56
N ILE A 27 -1.12 14.91 -4.34
CA ILE A 27 0.17 14.45 -3.83
C ILE A 27 1.20 14.48 -4.95
N ARG A 28 2.35 15.12 -4.71
CA ARG A 28 3.49 15.15 -5.61
C ARG A 28 4.64 14.29 -5.07
N VAL A 29 5.53 13.82 -5.94
CA VAL A 29 6.77 13.13 -5.53
C VAL A 29 7.57 13.96 -4.52
N SER A 30 7.59 15.30 -4.67
CA SER A 30 8.23 16.19 -3.70
C SER A 30 7.63 16.18 -2.30
N ASP A 31 6.32 15.93 -2.18
CA ASP A 31 5.67 15.78 -0.87
C ASP A 31 6.10 14.47 -0.24
N ILE A 32 6.12 13.38 -1.02
CA ILE A 32 6.51 12.04 -0.58
C ILE A 32 7.96 12.05 -0.10
N THR A 33 8.89 12.60 -0.89
CA THR A 33 10.31 12.65 -0.53
C THR A 33 10.56 13.49 0.71
N ARG A 34 9.79 14.57 0.90
CA ARG A 34 9.90 15.43 2.08
C ARG A 34 9.39 14.72 3.33
N GLU A 35 8.26 14.03 3.23
CA GLU A 35 7.68 13.24 4.32
C GLU A 35 8.59 12.07 4.72
N ALA A 36 9.17 11.37 3.73
CA ALA A 36 10.09 10.25 3.96
C ALA A 36 11.50 10.67 4.42
N GLY A 37 11.84 11.96 4.38
CA GLY A 37 13.20 12.43 4.71
C GLY A 37 14.29 11.98 3.72
N VAL A 38 13.94 11.73 2.46
CA VAL A 38 14.86 11.26 1.42
C VAL A 38 15.03 12.26 0.27
N SER A 39 16.09 12.09 -0.52
CA SER A 39 16.26 12.88 -1.74
C SER A 39 15.33 12.40 -2.86
N ARG A 40 15.04 13.27 -3.84
CA ARG A 40 14.34 12.84 -5.07
C ARG A 40 15.12 11.79 -5.85
N GLY A 41 16.46 11.87 -5.85
CA GLY A 41 17.30 10.86 -6.50
C GLY A 41 17.11 9.49 -5.86
N THR A 42 16.98 9.43 -4.54
CA THR A 42 16.66 8.19 -3.80
C THR A 42 15.29 7.65 -4.16
N PHE A 43 14.28 8.51 -4.32
CA PHE A 43 12.96 8.09 -4.81
C PHE A 43 13.07 7.46 -6.21
N TYR A 44 13.69 8.16 -7.15
CA TYR A 44 13.79 7.72 -8.54
C TYR A 44 14.74 6.54 -8.76
N GLN A 45 15.53 6.15 -7.76
CA GLN A 45 16.27 4.87 -7.77
C GLN A 45 15.35 3.66 -7.59
N HIS A 46 14.17 3.86 -6.99
CA HIS A 46 13.25 2.77 -6.63
C HIS A 46 11.94 2.83 -7.41
N PHE A 47 11.44 4.03 -7.72
CA PHE A 47 10.13 4.23 -8.32
C PHE A 47 10.20 5.20 -9.49
N LEU A 48 9.49 4.90 -10.57
CA LEU A 48 9.42 5.77 -11.76
C LEU A 48 8.67 7.07 -11.46
N ASP A 49 7.55 6.97 -10.74
CA ASP A 49 6.71 8.08 -10.32
C ASP A 49 5.84 7.66 -9.12
N LYS A 50 4.86 8.51 -8.75
CA LYS A 50 3.95 8.21 -7.64
C LYS A 50 2.97 7.08 -7.96
N ASP A 51 2.64 6.87 -9.23
CA ASP A 51 1.69 5.84 -9.66
C ASP A 51 2.37 4.47 -9.56
N ASP A 52 3.64 4.37 -9.96
CA ASP A 52 4.48 3.18 -9.77
C ASP A 52 4.58 2.77 -8.29
N LEU A 53 4.91 3.72 -7.41
CA LEU A 53 4.91 3.50 -5.96
C LEU A 53 3.55 3.02 -5.43
N ALA A 54 2.47 3.66 -5.87
CA ALA A 54 1.13 3.31 -5.40
C ALA A 54 0.71 1.91 -5.87
N ASN A 55 1.11 1.52 -7.08
CA ASN A 55 0.87 0.19 -7.63
C ASN A 55 1.61 -0.87 -6.83
N GLU A 56 2.87 -0.63 -6.45
CA GLU A 56 3.65 -1.56 -5.63
C GLU A 56 3.02 -1.77 -4.25
N ILE A 57 2.66 -0.68 -3.56
CA ILE A 57 1.94 -0.75 -2.27
C ILE A 57 0.64 -1.55 -2.44
N GLY A 58 -0.07 -1.30 -3.54
CA GLY A 58 -1.34 -1.96 -3.78
C GLY A 58 -1.24 -3.44 -4.10
N LEU A 59 -0.22 -3.84 -4.86
CA LEU A 59 0.09 -5.24 -5.13
C LEU A 59 0.48 -5.96 -3.85
N GLU A 60 1.39 -5.41 -3.06
CA GLU A 60 1.81 -5.99 -1.79
C GLU A 60 0.64 -6.18 -0.82
N THR A 61 -0.22 -5.17 -0.71
CA THR A 61 -1.37 -5.23 0.19
C THR A 61 -2.42 -6.23 -0.32
N THR A 62 -2.62 -6.32 -1.64
CA THR A 62 -3.51 -7.33 -2.24
C THR A 62 -2.99 -8.73 -2.01
N THR A 63 -1.69 -8.98 -2.21
CA THR A 63 -1.07 -10.29 -2.01
C THR A 63 -1.21 -10.72 -0.55
N LYS A 64 -0.91 -9.84 0.41
CA LYS A 64 -1.13 -10.11 1.85
C LYS A 64 -2.59 -10.44 2.15
N PHE A 65 -3.53 -9.71 1.53
CA PHE A 65 -4.95 -9.99 1.70
C PHE A 65 -5.36 -11.35 1.13
N GLN A 66 -4.87 -11.70 -0.06
CA GLN A 66 -5.09 -13.02 -0.66
C GLN A 66 -4.50 -14.13 0.21
N GLU A 67 -3.32 -13.96 0.79
CA GLU A 67 -2.71 -14.92 1.72
C GLU A 67 -3.55 -15.11 2.97
N ILE A 68 -4.04 -14.03 3.59
CA ILE A 68 -4.94 -14.08 4.75
C ILE A 68 -6.22 -14.85 4.41
N LEU A 69 -6.83 -14.58 3.25
CA LEU A 69 -8.07 -15.23 2.83
C LEU A 69 -7.85 -16.70 2.42
N SER A 70 -6.75 -17.01 1.73
CA SER A 70 -6.45 -18.36 1.23
C SER A 70 -5.92 -19.28 2.33
N GLY A 71 -5.19 -18.73 3.30
CA GLY A 71 -4.72 -19.45 4.49
C GLY A 71 -5.77 -19.56 5.59
N GLY A 72 -6.79 -18.69 5.53
CA GLY A 72 -7.95 -18.75 6.42
C GLY A 72 -8.90 -19.85 5.97
N ASN A 73 -8.98 -20.93 6.72
CA ASN A 73 -10.22 -21.70 6.73
C ASN A 73 -11.30 -20.78 7.34
N LEU A 74 -12.03 -20.03 6.49
CA LEU A 74 -13.05 -19.05 6.87
C LEU A 74 -14.36 -19.71 7.34
N ASP A 75 -14.30 -20.99 7.76
CA ASP A 75 -15.42 -21.81 8.19
C ASP A 75 -16.02 -21.43 9.54
N ASN A 76 -15.38 -20.52 10.29
CA ASN A 76 -15.86 -20.07 11.58
C ASN A 76 -15.63 -18.57 11.82
N TYR A 77 -16.62 -17.96 12.49
CA TYR A 77 -16.68 -16.56 12.91
C TYR A 77 -15.38 -16.05 13.54
N LYS A 78 -14.69 -16.83 14.37
CA LYS A 78 -13.43 -16.40 15.01
C LYS A 78 -12.34 -16.05 13.99
N LYS A 79 -12.16 -16.87 12.96
CA LYS A 79 -11.14 -16.64 11.93
C LYS A 79 -11.52 -15.51 10.98
N VAL A 80 -12.82 -15.36 10.69
CA VAL A 80 -13.35 -14.18 9.99
C VAL A 80 -13.03 -12.91 10.78
N MET A 81 -13.22 -12.93 12.10
CA MET A 81 -12.92 -11.78 12.96
C MET A 81 -11.42 -11.49 13.05
N GLU A 82 -10.56 -12.51 13.10
CA GLU A 82 -9.10 -12.35 13.05
C GLU A 82 -8.65 -11.68 11.73
N ALA A 83 -9.17 -12.15 10.59
CA ALA A 83 -8.92 -11.51 9.29
C ALA A 83 -9.40 -10.05 9.27
N LEU A 84 -10.60 -9.76 9.77
CA LEU A 84 -11.14 -8.40 9.87
C LEU A 84 -10.31 -7.48 10.78
N ILE A 85 -9.74 -8.01 11.86
CA ILE A 85 -8.83 -7.27 12.75
C ILE A 85 -7.53 -6.93 12.02
N GLU A 86 -6.93 -7.88 11.28
CA GLU A 86 -5.72 -7.62 10.50
C GLU A 86 -5.98 -6.60 9.37
N ILE A 87 -7.09 -6.72 8.65
CA ILE A 87 -7.51 -5.73 7.64
C ILE A 87 -7.68 -4.34 8.25
N LYS A 88 -8.26 -4.25 9.46
CA LYS A 88 -8.44 -2.98 10.17
C LYS A 88 -7.10 -2.36 10.57
N LYS A 89 -6.09 -3.15 10.94
CA LYS A 89 -4.74 -2.63 11.25
C LYS A 89 -4.11 -1.96 10.02
N ASP A 90 -4.38 -2.50 8.83
CA ASP A 90 -3.89 -2.00 7.54
C ASP A 90 -4.90 -1.13 6.77
N TYR A 91 -5.92 -0.58 7.45
CA TYR A 91 -6.93 0.31 6.84
C TYR A 91 -6.30 1.44 5.99
N LYS A 92 -5.15 1.97 6.42
CA LYS A 92 -4.42 3.01 5.70
C LYS A 92 -3.90 2.52 4.35
N HIS A 93 -3.35 1.30 4.30
CA HIS A 93 -2.89 0.65 3.08
C HIS A 93 -4.07 0.26 2.17
N PHE A 94 -5.18 -0.21 2.73
CA PHE A 94 -6.41 -0.46 1.96
C PHE A 94 -7.02 0.81 1.36
N LYS A 95 -7.07 1.89 2.14
CA LYS A 95 -7.50 3.20 1.65
C LYS A 95 -6.54 3.72 0.59
N ALA A 96 -5.23 3.47 0.73
CA ALA A 96 -4.25 3.81 -0.28
C ALA A 96 -4.49 3.07 -1.59
N ILE A 97 -4.74 1.75 -1.57
CA ILE A 97 -5.16 0.97 -2.76
C ILE A 97 -6.42 1.56 -3.39
N TYR A 98 -7.46 1.76 -2.59
CA TYR A 98 -8.77 2.23 -3.05
C TYR A 98 -8.68 3.62 -3.70
N LEU A 99 -7.86 4.51 -3.14
CA LEU A 99 -7.69 5.87 -3.63
C LEU A 99 -6.66 5.98 -4.77
N ALA A 100 -5.69 5.06 -4.86
CA ALA A 100 -4.64 5.10 -5.88
C ALA A 100 -5.08 4.50 -7.22
N GLN A 101 -6.02 3.54 -7.25
CA GLN A 101 -6.42 2.91 -8.52
C GLN A 101 -7.89 2.49 -8.57
N HIS A 102 -8.62 3.12 -9.48
CA HIS A 102 -9.99 2.78 -9.83
C HIS A 102 -10.12 1.56 -10.79
N LEU A 103 -9.08 0.75 -11.02
CA LEU A 103 -9.10 -0.29 -12.06
C LEU A 103 -8.56 -1.69 -11.69
N ILE A 104 -7.74 -1.84 -10.64
CA ILE A 104 -7.19 -3.17 -10.29
C ILE A 104 -8.05 -3.92 -9.27
N PHE A 105 -8.64 -3.23 -8.28
CA PHE A 105 -9.47 -3.88 -7.26
C PHE A 105 -10.72 -4.57 -7.84
N GLN A 106 -11.46 -3.89 -8.72
CA GLN A 106 -12.62 -4.50 -9.42
C GLN A 106 -12.23 -5.71 -10.28
N ARG A 107 -11.00 -5.77 -10.79
CA ARG A 107 -10.52 -6.87 -11.64
C ARG A 107 -10.06 -8.06 -10.80
N LEU A 108 -9.53 -7.81 -9.60
CA LEU A 108 -9.15 -8.83 -8.62
C LEU A 108 -10.38 -9.51 -8.00
N CYS A 109 -11.42 -8.75 -7.63
CA CYS A 109 -12.67 -9.31 -7.11
C CYS A 109 -13.48 -10.10 -8.15
N LYS A 110 -13.17 -10.01 -9.45
CA LYS A 110 -13.81 -10.82 -10.50
C LYS A 110 -13.23 -12.23 -10.64
N ASN A 111 -12.09 -12.51 -10.00
CA ASN A 111 -11.42 -13.82 -10.03
C ASN A 111 -11.42 -14.51 -8.65
N LEU A 112 -12.20 -13.98 -7.70
CA LEU A 112 -12.61 -14.62 -6.45
C LEU A 112 -14.07 -15.08 -6.62
#